data_AF-A0A7J0CUH7-F1
#
_entry.id   AF-A0A7J0CUH7-F1
#
_cell.length_a   1.000
_cell.length_b   1.000
_cell.length_c   1.000
_cell.angle_alpha   90.00
_cell.angle_beta   90.00
_cell.angle_gamma   90.00
#
_symmetry.space_group_name_H-M   'P 1'
#
loop_
_entity.id
_entity.type
_entity.pdbx_description
1 polymer ?
#
loop_
_entity_poly.entity_id
_entity_poly.type
_entity_poly.pdbx_seq_one_letter_code
_entity_poly.pdbx_strand_id
1 'polypeptide(L)'
;MAALEADTGDLRDDTVNYRPGDVDPKERDALESDRDAYKRLARRAEANASRRGQLKKPTLADRFVRDPAARAAVIARSNGDCESPKCEGHPKERTTAGLPILQVDHVRDLTKGGPDVPWNMIALCPNCHALKTYGENREQLRRLLKVAAKRRHEDALG
;
A
#
# COMPACT_ATOMS: atom_id res chain seq x y z
N MET A 1 -31.90 18.79 -21.26
CA MET A 1 -30.91 19.54 -22.08
C MET A 1 -30.51 20.90 -21.49
N ALA A 2 -30.93 21.28 -20.27
CA ALA A 2 -30.61 22.59 -19.67
C ALA A 2 -29.41 22.58 -18.69
N ALA A 3 -28.85 21.42 -18.34
CA ALA A 3 -27.76 21.33 -17.36
C ALA A 3 -26.35 21.55 -17.96
N LEU A 4 -26.21 21.53 -19.29
CA LEU A 4 -24.92 21.66 -19.97
C LEU A 4 -24.58 23.12 -20.35
N GLU A 5 -25.57 24.03 -20.34
CA GLU A 5 -25.39 25.41 -20.80
C GLU A 5 -24.90 26.37 -19.70
N ALA A 6 -24.80 25.90 -18.45
CA ALA A 6 -24.27 26.66 -17.31
C ALA A 6 -22.81 26.31 -16.96
N ASP A 7 -22.17 25.42 -17.73
CA ASP A 7 -20.77 25.06 -17.51
C ASP A 7 -19.87 26.19 -18.02
N THR A 8 -19.27 26.94 -17.10
CA THR A 8 -18.30 27.99 -17.41
C THR A 8 -17.00 27.45 -18.00
N GLY A 9 -16.87 26.12 -18.15
CA GLY A 9 -15.67 25.43 -18.65
C GLY A 9 -14.49 25.48 -17.68
N ASP A 10 -14.65 26.17 -16.55
CA ASP A 10 -13.63 26.42 -15.56
C ASP A 10 -13.73 25.37 -14.44
N LEU A 11 -13.39 24.12 -14.81
CA LEU A 11 -13.22 23.04 -13.83
C LEU A 11 -11.93 23.29 -13.06
N ARG A 12 -12.07 23.76 -11.82
CA ARG A 12 -10.96 23.75 -10.86
C ARG A 12 -10.65 22.30 -10.48
N ASP A 13 -9.73 21.71 -11.21
CA ASP A 13 -9.20 20.39 -10.91
C ASP A 13 -8.06 20.51 -9.87
N ASP A 14 -8.41 20.40 -8.60
CA ASP A 14 -7.43 20.36 -7.50
C ASP A 14 -6.70 18.99 -7.43
N THR A 15 -7.08 18.02 -8.26
CA THR A 15 -6.55 16.64 -8.22
C THR A 15 -5.30 16.44 -9.07
N VAL A 16 -4.92 17.41 -9.90
CA VAL A 16 -3.69 17.38 -10.72
C VAL A 16 -2.44 17.20 -9.86
N ASN A 17 -2.51 17.63 -8.59
CA ASN A 17 -1.42 17.52 -7.62
C ASN A 17 -1.54 16.33 -6.66
N TYR A 18 -2.50 15.41 -6.86
CA TYR A 18 -2.61 14.19 -6.05
C TYR A 18 -1.43 13.26 -6.33
N ARG A 19 -0.39 13.43 -5.51
CA ARG A 19 0.70 12.47 -5.38
C ARG A 19 0.39 11.58 -4.18
N PRO A 20 0.15 10.27 -4.36
CA PRO A 20 0.23 9.32 -3.27
C PRO A 20 1.60 9.50 -2.60
N GLY A 21 1.63 10.10 -1.40
CA GLY A 21 2.80 10.80 -0.86
C GLY A 21 4.09 10.01 -0.60
N ASP A 22 4.13 8.71 -0.88
CA ASP A 22 5.08 7.80 -0.24
C ASP A 22 5.76 6.79 -1.19
N VAL A 23 5.67 6.97 -2.51
CA VAL A 23 6.38 6.10 -3.47
C VAL A 23 7.43 6.96 -4.19
N ASP A 24 8.69 6.83 -3.79
CA ASP A 24 9.79 7.49 -4.50
C ASP A 24 9.99 6.79 -5.86
N PRO A 25 9.71 7.46 -6.99
CA PRO A 25 9.88 6.89 -8.32
C PRO A 25 11.34 6.49 -8.62
N LYS A 26 12.31 7.03 -7.87
CA LYS A 26 13.74 6.79 -8.07
C LYS A 26 14.26 5.50 -7.42
N GLU A 27 13.47 4.79 -6.61
CA GLU A 27 13.93 3.55 -5.97
C GLU A 27 13.93 2.33 -6.89
N ARG A 28 13.37 2.45 -8.12
CA ARG A 28 13.35 1.40 -9.12
C ARG A 28 14.57 1.52 -10.04
N ASP A 29 15.54 0.64 -9.85
CA ASP A 29 16.58 0.40 -10.85
C ASP A 29 15.92 -0.31 -12.05
N ALA A 30 16.06 0.24 -13.26
CA ALA A 30 15.42 -0.29 -14.47
C ALA A 30 15.99 -1.65 -14.91
N LEU A 31 17.13 -2.06 -14.35
CA LEU A 31 17.83 -3.31 -14.68
C LEU A 31 17.57 -4.43 -13.65
N GLU A 32 16.99 -4.12 -12.49
CA GLU A 32 16.69 -5.09 -11.43
C GLU A 32 15.37 -5.82 -11.73
N SER A 33 15.32 -7.14 -11.51
CA SER A 33 14.06 -7.88 -11.62
C SER A 33 13.10 -7.47 -10.51
N ASP A 34 11.78 -7.54 -10.75
CA ASP A 34 10.76 -7.22 -9.73
C ASP A 34 10.96 -8.02 -8.43
N ARG A 35 11.44 -9.27 -8.58
CA ARG A 35 11.76 -10.17 -7.47
C ARG A 35 12.96 -9.70 -6.67
N ASP A 36 14.03 -9.28 -7.33
CA ASP A 36 15.25 -8.79 -6.65
C ASP A 36 15.01 -7.45 -5.97
N ALA A 37 14.28 -6.56 -6.64
CA ALA A 37 13.81 -5.29 -6.07
C ALA A 37 12.97 -5.54 -4.82
N TYR A 38 12.02 -6.49 -4.88
CA TYR A 38 11.24 -6.89 -3.72
C TYR A 38 12.13 -7.39 -2.57
N LYS A 39 13.06 -8.31 -2.83
CA LYS A 39 13.99 -8.84 -1.81
C LYS A 39 14.81 -7.74 -1.16
N ARG A 40 15.35 -6.80 -1.94
CA ARG A 40 16.13 -5.67 -1.44
C ARG A 40 15.28 -4.76 -0.54
N LEU A 41 14.09 -4.38 -1.00
CA LEU A 41 13.17 -3.52 -0.25
C LEU A 41 12.66 -4.21 1.03
N ALA A 42 12.34 -5.50 0.96
CA ALA A 42 11.91 -6.30 2.11
C ALA A 42 13.00 -6.40 3.18
N ARG A 43 14.25 -6.72 2.80
CA ARG A 43 15.38 -6.75 3.73
C ARG A 43 15.60 -5.39 4.40
N ARG A 44 15.48 -4.29 3.66
CA ARG A 44 15.60 -2.93 4.21
C ARG A 44 14.50 -2.62 5.22
N ALA A 45 13.25 -2.95 4.87
CA ALA A 45 12.10 -2.77 5.75
C ALA A 45 12.24 -3.58 7.05
N GLU A 46 12.68 -4.84 6.95
CA GLU A 46 12.94 -5.68 8.13
C GLU A 46 14.05 -5.11 9.00
N ALA A 47 15.17 -4.68 8.42
CA ALA A 47 16.26 -4.06 9.16
C ALA A 47 15.81 -2.77 9.87
N ASN A 48 15.01 -1.94 9.21
CA ASN A 48 14.43 -0.73 9.80
C ASN A 48 13.45 -1.05 10.93
N ALA A 49 12.58 -2.06 10.75
CA ALA A 49 11.66 -2.53 11.79
C ALA A 49 12.42 -3.07 13.01
N SER A 50 13.50 -3.84 12.81
CA SER A 50 14.35 -4.32 13.90
C SER A 50 15.05 -3.17 14.64
N ARG A 51 15.60 -2.19 13.92
CA ARG A 51 16.21 -0.99 14.52
C ARG A 51 15.21 -0.22 15.38
N ARG A 52 13.99 -0.02 14.88
CA ARG A 52 12.92 0.66 15.62
C ARG A 52 12.47 -0.12 16.86
N GLY A 53 12.41 -1.45 16.77
CA GLY A 53 12.08 -2.32 17.91
C GLY A 53 13.13 -2.29 19.04
N GLN A 54 14.39 -1.93 18.74
CA GLN A 54 15.47 -1.80 19.72
C GLN A 54 15.55 -0.42 20.39
N LEU A 55 14.76 0.57 19.94
CA LEU A 55 14.73 1.90 20.55
C LEU A 55 14.15 1.80 21.97
N LYS A 56 14.94 2.22 22.97
CA LYS A 56 14.53 2.20 24.39
C LYS A 56 13.39 3.18 24.72
N LYS A 57 13.18 4.22 23.90
CA LYS A 57 12.10 5.22 24.03
C LYS A 57 11.61 5.64 22.64
N PRO A 58 10.77 4.83 21.95
CA PRO A 58 10.23 5.23 20.66
C PRO A 58 9.31 6.43 20.86
N THR A 59 9.53 7.51 20.09
CA THR A 59 8.63 8.65 20.07
C THR A 59 7.31 8.27 19.38
N LEU A 60 6.27 9.12 19.49
CA LEU A 60 5.06 8.94 18.70
C LEU A 60 5.38 9.00 17.19
N ALA A 61 6.29 9.88 16.79
CA ALA A 61 6.77 9.93 15.40
C ALA A 61 7.38 8.59 14.96
N ASP A 62 8.25 7.98 15.76
CA ASP A 62 8.88 6.69 15.43
C ASP A 62 7.88 5.53 15.30
N ARG A 63 6.73 5.62 15.97
CA ARG A 63 5.65 4.63 15.89
C ARG A 63 4.75 4.79 14.66
N PHE A 64 4.66 5.99 14.09
CA PHE A 64 3.74 6.30 12.99
C PHE A 64 4.43 6.60 11.65
N VAL A 65 5.75 6.83 11.63
CA VAL A 65 6.52 6.98 10.38
C VAL A 65 6.53 5.64 9.65
N ARG A 66 5.75 5.56 8.58
CA ARG A 66 5.72 4.42 7.67
C ARG A 66 7.04 4.34 6.91
N ASP A 67 7.61 3.14 6.80
CA ASP A 67 8.82 2.90 6.02
C ASP A 67 8.48 2.93 4.52
N PRO A 68 9.03 3.88 3.75
CA PRO A 68 8.82 3.96 2.32
C PRO A 68 9.24 2.66 1.59
N ALA A 69 10.28 1.97 2.08
CA ALA A 69 10.76 0.73 1.46
C ALA A 69 9.75 -0.41 1.63
N ALA A 70 9.11 -0.50 2.80
CA ALA A 70 8.07 -1.51 3.04
C ALA A 70 6.87 -1.29 2.13
N ARG A 71 6.45 -0.02 1.96
CA ARG A 71 5.36 0.35 1.06
C ARG A 71 5.72 0.08 -0.40
N ALA A 72 6.91 0.49 -0.84
CA ALA A 72 7.40 0.27 -2.20
C ALA A 72 7.46 -1.24 -2.53
N ALA A 73 7.92 -2.07 -1.58
CA ALA A 73 7.92 -3.52 -1.74
C ALA A 73 6.51 -4.08 -2.01
N VAL A 74 5.51 -3.59 -1.28
CA VAL A 74 4.12 -4.05 -1.41
C VAL A 74 3.52 -3.61 -2.75
N ILE A 75 3.79 -2.37 -3.18
CA ILE A 75 3.37 -1.88 -4.51
C ILE A 75 4.04 -2.70 -5.63
N ALA A 76 5.34 -2.99 -5.51
CA ALA A 76 6.05 -3.81 -6.49
C ALA A 76 5.46 -5.23 -6.56
N ARG A 77 5.23 -5.86 -5.40
CA ARG A 77 4.63 -7.20 -5.30
C ARG A 77 3.19 -7.24 -5.83
N SER A 78 2.43 -6.17 -5.65
CA SER A 78 1.03 -6.14 -6.08
C SER A 78 0.89 -6.08 -7.60
N ASN A 79 1.93 -5.66 -8.32
CA ASN A 79 1.93 -5.48 -9.77
C ASN A 79 0.75 -4.63 -10.27
N GLY A 80 0.34 -3.64 -9.47
CA GLY A 80 -0.81 -2.79 -9.79
C GLY A 80 -2.17 -3.43 -9.58
N ASP A 81 -2.24 -4.57 -8.88
CA ASP A 81 -3.48 -5.27 -8.55
C ASP A 81 -3.84 -5.29 -7.06
N CYS A 82 -5.14 -5.36 -6.78
CA CYS A 82 -5.63 -5.57 -5.42
C CYS A 82 -5.24 -6.97 -4.92
N GLU A 83 -4.63 -7.05 -3.75
CA GLU A 83 -4.18 -8.31 -3.14
C GLU A 83 -5.28 -9.00 -2.30
N SER A 84 -6.47 -8.38 -2.18
CA SER A 84 -7.60 -8.98 -1.47
C SER A 84 -8.15 -10.19 -2.24
N PRO A 85 -8.25 -11.38 -1.62
CA PRO A 85 -8.79 -12.56 -2.28
C PRO A 85 -10.31 -12.48 -2.54
N LYS A 86 -11.00 -11.53 -1.90
CA LYS A 86 -12.43 -11.25 -2.09
C LYS A 86 -12.66 -9.98 -2.93
N CYS A 87 -11.68 -9.54 -3.70
CA CYS A 87 -11.86 -8.38 -4.56
C CYS A 87 -12.82 -8.73 -5.71
N GLU A 88 -13.91 -7.97 -5.84
CA GLU A 88 -14.88 -8.12 -6.93
C GLU A 88 -14.47 -7.39 -8.22
N GLY A 89 -13.33 -6.70 -8.18
CA GLY A 89 -12.83 -5.88 -9.29
C GLY A 89 -12.36 -4.52 -8.81
N HIS A 90 -11.39 -3.98 -9.53
CA HIS A 90 -10.91 -2.62 -9.32
C HIS A 90 -10.44 -2.04 -10.67
N PRO A 91 -10.52 -0.71 -10.86
CA PRO A 91 -10.14 -0.11 -12.12
C PRO A 91 -8.64 -0.30 -12.40
N LYS A 92 -8.30 -0.58 -13.66
CA LYS A 92 -6.90 -0.63 -14.14
C LYS A 92 -6.36 0.75 -14.50
N GLU A 93 -7.20 1.78 -14.39
CA GLU A 93 -6.82 3.17 -14.57
C GLU A 93 -5.74 3.58 -13.57
N ARG A 94 -4.86 4.46 -14.02
CA ARG A 94 -3.75 5.00 -13.24
C ARG A 94 -4.08 6.43 -12.85
N THR A 95 -3.52 6.88 -11.73
CA THR A 95 -3.56 8.30 -11.37
C THR A 95 -2.85 9.14 -12.42
N THR A 96 -3.04 10.46 -12.40
CA THR A 96 -2.29 11.43 -13.22
C THR A 96 -0.77 11.30 -13.06
N ALA A 97 -0.30 10.78 -11.93
CA ALA A 97 1.10 10.45 -11.65
C ALA A 97 1.55 9.07 -12.18
N GLY A 98 0.71 8.34 -12.91
CA GLY A 98 1.01 7.01 -13.48
C GLY A 98 0.98 5.84 -12.47
N LEU A 99 0.51 6.09 -11.25
CA LEU A 99 0.47 5.07 -10.18
C LEU A 99 -0.86 4.30 -10.20
N PRO A 100 -0.88 3.01 -9.82
CA PRO A 100 -2.12 2.27 -9.67
C PRO A 100 -2.97 2.86 -8.54
N ILE A 101 -4.30 2.81 -8.67
CA ILE A 101 -5.24 3.31 -7.65
C ILE A 101 -5.35 2.26 -6.53
N LEU A 102 -4.28 2.15 -5.74
CA LEU A 102 -4.16 1.21 -4.63
C LEU A 102 -3.65 1.91 -3.37
N GLN A 103 -4.16 1.45 -2.24
CA GLN A 103 -3.80 1.88 -0.91
C GLN A 103 -3.08 0.72 -0.21
N VAL A 104 -1.80 0.93 0.12
CA VAL A 104 -1.06 0.00 0.98
C VAL A 104 -1.42 0.27 2.42
N ASP A 105 -1.84 -0.78 3.12
CA ASP A 105 -2.28 -0.71 4.51
C ASP A 105 -1.81 -1.92 5.33
N HIS A 106 -1.64 -1.76 6.64
CA HIS A 106 -1.18 -2.82 7.55
C HIS A 106 -2.33 -3.75 7.93
N VAL A 107 -2.17 -5.06 7.75
CA VAL A 107 -3.21 -6.02 8.16
C VAL A 107 -3.35 -6.09 9.68
N ARG A 108 -2.22 -6.09 10.40
CA ARG A 108 -2.19 -5.87 11.85
C ARG A 108 -1.73 -4.45 12.14
N ASP A 109 -2.61 -3.68 12.78
CA ASP A 109 -2.34 -2.29 13.16
C ASP A 109 -1.03 -2.15 13.93
N LEU A 110 -0.26 -1.09 13.61
CA LEU A 110 0.97 -0.71 14.34
C LEU A 110 0.69 -0.50 15.84
N THR A 111 -0.50 0.02 16.18
CA THR A 111 -0.94 0.25 17.57
C THR A 111 -1.05 -1.02 18.39
N LYS A 112 -1.25 -2.17 17.74
CA LYS A 112 -1.29 -3.51 18.37
C LYS A 112 0.06 -4.23 18.30
N GLY A 113 1.15 -3.49 18.07
CA GLY A 113 2.50 -4.03 17.92
C GLY A 113 2.72 -4.77 16.59
N GLY A 114 1.96 -4.43 15.55
CA GLY A 114 2.25 -4.91 14.20
C GLY A 114 3.58 -4.33 13.68
N PRO A 115 4.46 -5.14 13.08
CA PRO A 115 5.69 -4.62 12.47
C PRO A 115 5.39 -3.94 11.13
N ASP A 116 6.21 -2.94 10.80
CA ASP A 116 6.14 -2.14 9.57
C ASP A 116 6.91 -2.83 8.44
N VAL A 117 6.42 -4.00 8.02
CA VAL A 117 7.13 -4.95 7.13
C VAL A 117 6.21 -5.51 6.06
N PRO A 118 6.73 -5.90 4.87
CA PRO A 118 5.90 -6.28 3.72
C PRO A 118 4.97 -7.48 3.95
N TRP A 119 5.32 -8.43 4.82
CA TRP A 119 4.43 -9.57 5.13
C TRP A 119 3.22 -9.18 6.00
N ASN A 120 3.29 -8.02 6.69
CA ASN A 120 2.19 -7.47 7.48
C ASN A 120 1.41 -6.37 6.72
N MET A 121 1.78 -6.09 5.48
CA MET A 121 1.16 -5.06 4.64
C MET A 121 0.52 -5.68 3.41
N ILE A 122 -0.53 -5.02 2.92
CA ILE A 122 -1.29 -5.47 1.76
C ILE A 122 -1.73 -4.28 0.90
N ALA A 123 -1.69 -4.44 -0.43
CA ALA A 123 -2.23 -3.46 -1.37
C ALA A 123 -3.72 -3.71 -1.62
N LEU A 124 -4.56 -2.71 -1.37
CA LEU A 124 -6.02 -2.80 -1.52
C LEU A 124 -6.54 -1.70 -2.45
N CYS A 125 -7.55 -2.01 -3.25
CA CYS A 125 -8.35 -0.98 -3.90
C CYS A 125 -9.19 -0.20 -2.87
N PRO A 126 -9.70 1.00 -3.21
CA PRO A 126 -10.51 1.81 -2.30
C PRO A 126 -11.68 1.03 -1.68
N ASN A 127 -12.35 0.17 -2.46
CA ASN A 127 -13.47 -0.65 -1.99
C ASN A 127 -13.03 -1.72 -0.98
N CYS A 128 -11.94 -2.44 -1.26
CA CYS A 128 -11.43 -3.45 -0.32
C CYS A 128 -10.88 -2.82 0.96
N HIS A 129 -10.28 -1.63 0.85
CA HIS A 129 -9.82 -0.86 2.00
C HIS A 129 -11.01 -0.39 2.88
N ALA A 130 -12.09 0.07 2.24
CA ALA A 130 -13.35 0.38 2.90
C ALA A 130 -13.92 -0.82 3.68
N LEU A 131 -14.05 -1.98 3.01
CA LEU A 131 -14.53 -3.23 3.63
C LEU A 131 -13.68 -3.65 4.84
N LYS A 132 -12.35 -3.47 4.77
CA LYS A 132 -11.44 -3.77 5.88
C LYS A 132 -11.63 -2.82 7.07
N THR A 133 -11.99 -1.58 6.81
CA THR A 133 -12.08 -0.53 7.83
C THR A 133 -13.41 -0.55 8.55
N TYR A 134 -14.52 -0.52 7.80
CA TYR A 134 -15.87 -0.32 8.31
C TYR A 134 -16.89 -1.33 7.78
N GLY A 135 -16.47 -2.35 7.03
CA GLY A 135 -17.36 -3.42 6.59
C GLY A 135 -17.86 -4.27 7.77
N GLU A 136 -19.07 -4.78 7.66
CA GLU A 136 -19.67 -5.69 8.64
C GLU A 136 -18.77 -6.93 8.89
N ASN A 137 -18.24 -7.49 7.81
CA ASN A 137 -17.36 -8.67 7.84
C ASN A 137 -15.86 -8.33 7.99
N ARG A 138 -15.52 -7.14 8.49
CA ARG A 138 -14.11 -6.65 8.55
C ARG A 138 -13.16 -7.60 9.26
N GLU A 139 -13.59 -8.24 10.34
CA GLU A 139 -12.71 -9.14 11.12
C GLU A 139 -12.39 -10.42 10.34
N GLN A 140 -13.38 -10.96 9.61
CA GLN A 140 -13.15 -12.10 8.72
C GLN A 140 -12.24 -11.70 7.56
N LEU A 141 -12.47 -10.53 6.97
CA LEU A 141 -11.62 -10.00 5.89
C LEU A 141 -10.18 -9.80 6.38
N ARG A 142 -9.96 -9.19 7.53
CA ARG A 142 -8.62 -8.99 8.13
C ARG A 142 -7.86 -10.31 8.29
N ARG A 143 -8.53 -11.40 8.71
CA ARG A 143 -7.90 -12.73 8.80
C ARG A 143 -7.48 -13.25 7.44
N LEU A 144 -8.32 -13.10 6.41
CA LEU A 144 -8.00 -13.50 5.04
C LEU A 144 -6.84 -12.68 4.47
N LEU A 145 -6.87 -11.36 4.66
CA LEU A 145 -5.80 -10.46 4.24
C LEU A 145 -4.46 -10.82 4.90
N LYS A 146 -4.48 -11.29 6.15
CA LYS A 146 -3.26 -11.70 6.86
C LYS A 146 -2.61 -12.90 6.22
N VAL A 147 -3.43 -13.90 5.86
CA VAL A 147 -2.95 -15.10 5.16
C VAL A 147 -2.47 -14.73 3.75
N ALA A 148 -3.21 -13.89 3.04
CA ALA A 148 -2.85 -13.44 1.70
C ALA A 148 -1.53 -12.67 1.69
N ALA A 149 -1.34 -11.70 2.59
CA ALA A 149 -0.12 -10.90 2.68
C ALA A 149 1.11 -11.77 2.97
N LYS A 150 0.98 -12.74 3.88
CA LYS A 150 2.05 -13.68 4.20
C LYS A 150 2.41 -14.56 3.00
N ARG A 151 1.41 -15.17 2.36
CA ARG A 151 1.62 -16.03 1.18
C ARG A 151 2.28 -15.26 0.03
N ARG A 152 1.77 -14.06 -0.28
CA ARG A 152 2.35 -13.19 -1.32
C ARG A 152 3.80 -12.82 -1.02
N HIS A 153 4.13 -12.57 0.25
CA HIS A 153 5.51 -12.31 0.66
C HIS A 153 6.41 -13.53 0.44
N GLU A 154 5.97 -14.73 0.84
CA GLU A 154 6.71 -15.98 0.61
C GLU A 154 6.92 -16.24 -0.90
N ASP A 155 5.86 -16.13 -1.71
CA ASP A 155 5.91 -16.29 -3.18
C ASP A 155 6.89 -15.30 -3.85
N ALA A 156 7.01 -14.09 -3.29
CA ALA A 156 7.93 -13.07 -3.78
C ALA A 156 9.39 -13.29 -3.36
N LEU A 157 9.64 -14.10 -2.32
CA LEU A 157 11.00 -14.47 -1.90
C LEU A 157 11.55 -15.66 -2.70
N GLY A 158 10.71 -16.61 -3.11
CA GLY A 158 11.13 -17.74 -3.95
C GLY A 158 10.35 -19.01 -3.65
#